data_AF-A0A453F8F4-F1
#
_entry.id   AF-A0A453F8F4-F1
#
_cell.length_a   1.000
_cell.length_b   1.000
_cell.length_c   1.000
_cell.angle_alpha   90.00
_cell.angle_beta   90.00
_cell.angle_gamma   90.00
#
_symmetry.space_group_name_H-M   'P 1'
#
loop_
_entity.id
_entity.type
_entity.pdbx_description
1 polymer ?
#
loop_
_entity_poly.entity_id
_entity_poly.type
_entity_poly.pdbx_seq_one_letter_code
_entity_poly.pdbx_strand_id
1 'polypeptide(L)'
;LQHHPRCLLCDQAPETIRHLMLDCPFSRQAWHETLAWLRIPAPIPNQEPTLMDWWRHAKDDTPQAQRMALQSVALLVPWPVWKHRNSCIFDNATPSLDTLVDRIKE
;
A
#
# COMPACT_ATOMS: atom_id res chain seq x y z
N LEU A 1 -3.96 -23.40 -7.09
CA LEU A 1 -3.68 -21.97 -7.36
C LEU A 1 -2.42 -21.93 -8.21
N GLN A 2 -2.47 -21.34 -9.41
CA GLN A 2 -1.24 -21.12 -10.18
C GLN A 2 -0.35 -20.18 -9.36
N HIS A 3 0.84 -20.65 -9.00
CA HIS A 3 1.83 -19.79 -8.36
C HIS A 3 2.44 -18.90 -9.43
N HIS A 4 2.03 -17.64 -9.47
CA HIS A 4 2.74 -16.65 -10.27
C HIS A 4 4.14 -16.46 -9.68
N PRO A 5 5.20 -16.53 -10.50
CA PRO A 5 6.58 -16.42 -10.01
C PRO A 5 6.93 -15.01 -9.53
N ARG A 6 6.10 -14.01 -9.88
CA ARG A 6 6.27 -12.59 -9.57
C ARG A 6 4.97 -11.98 -9.08
N CYS A 7 5.08 -10.86 -8.36
CA CYS A 7 3.95 -10.07 -7.91
C CYS A 7 3.14 -9.57 -9.10
N LEU A 8 1.84 -9.87 -9.12
CA LEU A 8 0.96 -9.50 -10.22
C LEU A 8 0.71 -8.00 -10.34
N LEU A 9 0.97 -7.22 -9.29
CA LEU A 9 0.77 -5.78 -9.32
C LEU A 9 1.91 -5.03 -10.03
N CYS A 10 3.15 -5.54 -9.94
CA CYS A 10 4.33 -4.84 -10.49
C CYS A 10 5.18 -5.65 -11.46
N ASP A 11 5.04 -6.98 -11.47
CA ASP A 11 5.81 -7.95 -12.26
C ASP A 11 7.35 -7.88 -12.12
N GLN A 12 7.85 -7.32 -11.00
CA GLN A 12 9.28 -7.06 -10.80
C GLN A 12 9.99 -8.03 -9.83
N ALA A 13 9.29 -8.55 -8.82
CA ALA A 13 9.89 -9.39 -7.78
C ALA A 13 8.92 -10.51 -7.34
N PRO A 14 9.43 -11.59 -6.70
CA PRO A 14 8.58 -12.58 -6.06
C PRO A 14 7.62 -11.95 -5.05
N GLU A 15 6.38 -12.40 -5.05
CA GLU A 15 5.39 -11.86 -4.13
C GLU A 15 5.64 -12.37 -2.71
N THR A 16 5.73 -11.43 -1.77
CA THR A 16 5.68 -11.67 -0.33
C THR A 16 4.76 -10.61 0.29
N ILE A 17 4.29 -10.81 1.52
CA ILE A 17 3.50 -9.77 2.21
C ILE A 17 4.33 -8.48 2.34
N ARG A 18 5.63 -8.61 2.66
CA ARG A 18 6.55 -7.47 2.74
C ARG A 18 6.65 -6.73 1.41
N HIS A 19 6.88 -7.47 0.31
CA HIS A 19 6.91 -6.87 -1.02
C HIS A 19 5.58 -6.21 -1.36
N LEU A 20 4.47 -6.93 -1.25
CA LEU A 20 3.15 -6.45 -1.62
C LEU A 20 2.76 -5.17 -0.87
N MET A 21 3.12 -5.04 0.42
CA MET A 21 2.71 -3.90 1.24
C MET A 21 3.71 -2.75 1.27
N LEU A 22 5.01 -3.03 1.17
CA LEU A 22 6.08 -2.07 1.44
C LEU A 22 6.99 -1.80 0.23
N ASP A 23 7.44 -2.84 -0.48
CA ASP A 23 8.45 -2.67 -1.54
C ASP A 23 7.85 -2.52 -2.95
N CYS A 24 6.64 -3.04 -3.18
CA CYS A 24 6.01 -3.09 -4.48
C CYS A 24 5.80 -1.66 -4.99
N PRO A 25 6.36 -1.30 -6.16
CA PRO A 25 6.28 0.07 -6.65
C PRO A 25 4.83 0.52 -6.87
N PHE A 26 3.96 -0.39 -7.29
CA PHE A 26 2.52 -0.14 -7.42
C PHE A 26 1.89 0.23 -6.07
N SER A 27 2.15 -0.56 -5.02
CA SER A 27 1.62 -0.30 -3.68
C SER A 27 2.20 0.97 -3.07
N ARG A 28 3.51 1.22 -3.25
CA ARG A 28 4.17 2.45 -2.81
C ARG A 28 3.55 3.69 -3.44
N GLN A 29 3.15 3.60 -4.71
CA GLN A 29 2.43 4.67 -5.37
C GLN A 29 1.02 4.87 -4.77
N ALA A 30 0.30 3.80 -4.43
CA ALA A 30 -0.98 3.91 -3.73
C ALA A 30 -0.85 4.58 -2.34
N TRP A 31 0.21 4.26 -1.59
CA TRP A 31 0.54 4.97 -0.33
C TRP A 31 0.79 6.45 -0.57
N HIS A 32 1.60 6.79 -1.57
CA HIS A 32 1.89 8.18 -1.94
C HIS A 32 0.61 8.96 -2.26
N GLU A 33 -0.22 8.45 -3.17
CA GLU A 33 -1.46 9.10 -3.58
C GLU A 33 -2.44 9.28 -2.41
N THR A 34 -2.52 8.30 -1.52
CA THR A 34 -3.42 8.36 -0.35
C THR A 34 -2.95 9.40 0.67
N LEU A 35 -1.65 9.41 1.00
CA LEU A 35 -1.08 10.38 1.94
C LEU A 35 -1.15 11.81 1.38
N ALA A 36 -0.88 11.97 0.08
CA ALA A 36 -0.98 13.26 -0.62
C ALA A 36 -2.42 13.79 -0.63
N TRP A 37 -3.40 12.93 -0.93
CA TRP A 37 -4.83 13.29 -0.91
C TRP A 37 -5.28 13.76 0.49
N LEU A 38 -4.86 13.07 1.55
CA LEU A 38 -5.19 13.43 2.93
C LEU A 38 -4.31 14.55 3.51
N ARG A 39 -3.30 15.03 2.76
CA ARG A 39 -2.32 16.04 3.19
C ARG A 39 -1.61 15.66 4.50
N ILE A 40 -1.28 14.37 4.64
CA ILE A 40 -0.51 13.85 5.77
C ILE A 40 0.97 13.86 5.38
N PRO A 41 1.83 14.63 6.07
CA PRO A 41 3.26 14.77 5.75
C PRO A 41 4.07 13.58 6.30
N ALA A 42 3.61 12.36 6.05
CA ALA A 42 4.28 11.14 6.47
C ALA A 42 5.10 10.56 5.30
N PRO A 43 6.24 9.91 5.57
CA PRO A 43 6.95 9.14 4.56
C PRO A 43 6.11 7.93 4.12
N ILE A 44 6.20 7.55 2.85
CA ILE A 44 5.66 6.28 2.36
C ILE A 44 6.48 5.09 2.89
N PRO A 45 5.90 3.88 2.96
CA PRO A 45 6.69 2.68 3.22
C PRO A 45 7.84 2.52 2.24
N ASN A 46 8.99 2.08 2.75
CA ASN A 46 10.18 1.89 1.97
C ASN A 46 10.91 0.60 2.36
N GLN A 47 11.95 0.71 3.20
CA GLN A 47 12.85 -0.41 3.51
C GLN A 47 12.60 -1.03 4.89
N GLU A 48 11.52 -0.64 5.55
CA GLU A 48 11.20 -1.16 6.87
C GLU A 48 10.97 -2.69 6.84
N PRO A 49 11.32 -3.41 7.93
CA PRO A 49 11.09 -4.85 7.99
C PRO A 49 9.60 -5.20 7.97
N THR A 50 8.77 -4.38 8.62
CA THR A 50 7.33 -4.57 8.74
C THR A 50 6.57 -3.27 8.56
N LEU A 51 5.26 -3.38 8.27
CA LEU A 51 4.35 -2.23 8.22
C LEU A 51 4.27 -1.50 9.58
N MET A 52 4.42 -2.24 10.70
CA MET A 52 4.43 -1.65 12.03
C MET A 52 5.69 -0.81 12.28
N ASP A 53 6.84 -1.26 11.78
CA ASP A 53 8.09 -0.49 11.87
C ASP A 53 7.98 0.82 11.07
N TRP A 54 7.41 0.75 9.86
CA TRP A 54 7.10 1.95 9.07
C TRP A 54 6.15 2.87 9.83
N TRP A 55 5.05 2.36 10.39
CA TRP A 55 4.09 3.19 11.12
C TRP A 55 4.74 3.91 12.31
N ARG A 56 5.61 3.21 13.06
CA ARG A 56 6.34 3.83 14.18
C ARG A 56 7.24 4.98 13.71
N HIS A 57 8.01 4.75 12.64
CA HIS A 57 8.87 5.76 12.03
C HIS A 57 8.05 6.96 11.52
N ALA A 58 7.04 6.70 10.68
CA ALA A 58 6.19 7.73 10.10
C ALA A 58 5.44 8.57 11.16
N LYS A 59 5.04 7.95 12.27
CA LYS A 59 4.36 8.63 13.39
C LYS A 59 5.27 9.65 14.07
N ASP A 60 6.57 9.38 14.18
CA ASP A 60 7.52 10.28 14.83
C ASP A 60 7.75 11.55 13.98
N ASP A 61 7.71 11.42 12.65
CA ASP A 61 7.82 12.52 11.68
C ASP A 61 6.50 13.27 11.42
N THR A 62 5.37 12.72 11.87
CA THR A 62 4.03 13.29 11.63
C THR A 62 3.57 14.16 12.81
N PRO A 63 3.02 15.37 12.58
CA PRO A 63 2.44 16.22 13.63
C PRO A 63 1.43 15.47 14.50
N GLN A 64 1.43 15.73 15.80
CA GLN A 64 0.57 15.00 16.76
C GLN A 64 -0.91 15.02 16.36
N ALA A 65 -1.39 16.15 15.84
CA ALA A 65 -2.77 16.33 15.37
C ALA A 65 -3.16 15.38 14.22
N GLN A 66 -2.19 14.87 13.44
CA GLN A 66 -2.44 14.01 12.27
C GLN A 66 -2.08 12.54 12.53
N ARG A 67 -1.55 12.17 13.70
CA ARG A 67 -1.15 10.79 14.02
C ARG A 67 -2.31 9.79 14.00
N MET A 68 -3.51 10.23 14.41
CA MET A 68 -4.72 9.40 14.31
C MET A 68 -5.10 9.14 12.85
N ALA A 69 -5.04 10.18 11.99
CA ALA A 69 -5.29 10.03 10.57
C ALA A 69 -4.26 9.09 9.91
N LEU A 70 -2.98 9.22 10.26
CA LEU A 70 -1.93 8.30 9.81
C LEU A 70 -2.21 6.85 10.24
N GLN A 71 -2.66 6.63 11.48
CA GLN A 71 -3.03 5.29 11.95
C GLN A 71 -4.20 4.71 11.14
N SER A 72 -5.20 5.52 10.81
CA SER A 72 -6.28 5.10 9.91
C SER A 72 -5.76 4.71 8.53
N VAL A 73 -4.87 5.51 7.93
CA VAL A 73 -4.25 5.21 6.63
C VAL A 73 -3.44 3.92 6.67
N ALA A 74 -2.68 3.70 7.74
CA ALA A 74 -1.90 2.48 7.95
C ALA A 74 -2.77 1.20 7.95
N LEU A 75 -4.04 1.31 8.34
CA LEU A 75 -5.01 0.21 8.32
C LEU A 75 -5.81 0.16 7.01
N LEU A 76 -6.10 1.30 6.41
CA LEU A 76 -6.97 1.42 5.25
C LEU A 76 -6.28 1.05 3.94
N VAL A 77 -5.01 1.38 3.72
CA VAL A 77 -4.33 1.11 2.43
C VAL A 77 -4.03 -0.39 2.19
N PRO A 78 -3.58 -1.18 3.18
CA PRO A 78 -3.25 -2.59 2.96
C PRO A 78 -4.42 -3.43 2.43
N TRP A 79 -5.64 -3.17 2.88
CA TRP A 79 -6.80 -4.00 2.53
C TRP A 79 -7.24 -3.87 1.06
N PRO A 80 -7.46 -2.66 0.51
CA PRO A 80 -7.69 -2.44 -0.93
C PRO A 80 -6.56 -2.96 -1.80
N VAL A 81 -5.29 -2.81 -1.39
CA VAL A 81 -4.14 -3.39 -2.11
C VAL A 81 -4.27 -4.92 -2.19
N TRP A 82 -4.54 -5.57 -1.06
CA TRP A 82 -4.77 -7.01 -1.00
C TRP A 82 -5.95 -7.45 -1.87
N LYS A 83 -7.06 -6.71 -1.80
CA LYS A 83 -8.27 -6.99 -2.57
C LYS A 83 -8.05 -6.81 -4.08
N HIS A 84 -7.32 -5.78 -4.50
CA HIS A 84 -6.96 -5.54 -5.90
C HIS A 84 -6.06 -6.63 -6.44
N ARG A 85 -5.04 -7.05 -5.66
CA ARG A 85 -4.18 -8.20 -5.98
C ARG A 85 -4.99 -9.48 -6.15
N ASN A 86 -5.97 -9.73 -5.27
CA ASN A 86 -6.83 -10.91 -5.41
C ASN A 86 -7.71 -10.84 -6.67
N SER A 87 -8.22 -9.67 -7.01
CA SER A 87 -9.00 -9.49 -8.26
C SER A 87 -8.13 -9.79 -9.49
N CYS A 88 -6.84 -9.44 -9.46
CA CYS A 88 -5.90 -9.79 -10.53
C CYS A 88 -5.66 -11.31 -10.66
N ILE A 89 -5.86 -12.09 -9.59
CA ILE A 89 -5.67 -13.55 -9.58
C ILE A 89 -6.95 -14.28 -9.97
N PHE A 90 -8.07 -13.85 -9.43
CA PHE A 90 -9.33 -14.61 -9.49
C PHE A 90 -10.26 -14.10 -10.58
N ASP A 91 -10.18 -12.82 -10.94
CA ASP A 91 -11.13 -12.15 -11.83
C ASP A 91 -10.48 -11.66 -13.13
N ASN A 92 -9.22 -12.04 -13.41
CA ASN A 92 -8.42 -11.57 -14.55
C ASN A 92 -8.36 -10.04 -14.67
N ALA A 93 -8.50 -9.32 -13.55
CA ALA A 93 -8.34 -7.87 -13.53
C ALA A 93 -6.88 -7.49 -13.86
N THR A 94 -6.70 -6.33 -14.50
CA THR A 94 -5.37 -5.75 -14.70
C THR A 94 -5.01 -4.83 -13.54
N PRO A 95 -3.73 -4.78 -13.10
CA PRO A 95 -3.27 -3.77 -12.15
C PRO A 95 -3.61 -2.35 -12.63
N SER A 96 -4.31 -1.58 -11.79
CA SER A 96 -4.76 -0.22 -12.11
C SER A 96 -4.67 0.61 -10.86
N LEU A 97 -3.77 1.59 -10.85
CA LEU A 97 -3.58 2.45 -9.70
C LEU A 97 -4.81 3.34 -9.49
N ASP A 98 -5.38 3.89 -10.58
CA ASP A 98 -6.55 4.75 -10.53
C ASP A 98 -7.71 4.03 -9.85
N THR A 99 -8.02 2.80 -10.29
CA THR A 99 -9.09 1.99 -9.70
C THR A 99 -8.85 1.67 -8.22
N LEU A 100 -7.59 1.43 -7.83
CA LEU A 100 -7.24 1.19 -6.44
C LEU A 100 -7.40 2.45 -5.59
N VAL A 101 -6.89 3.58 -6.07
CA VAL A 101 -6.90 4.85 -5.35
C VAL A 101 -8.32 5.40 -5.23
N ASP A 102 -9.14 5.28 -6.26
CA ASP A 102 -10.56 5.63 -6.21
C ASP A 102 -11.27 4.83 -5.11
N ARG A 103 -11.04 3.51 -5.04
CA ARG A 103 -11.58 2.64 -3.99
C ARG A 103 -11.09 2.98 -2.59
N ILE A 104 -9.90 3.58 -2.44
CA ILE A 104 -9.40 4.05 -1.14
C ILE A 104 -10.08 5.37 -0.73
N LYS A 105 -10.52 6.18 -1.70
CA LYS A 105 -11.11 7.50 -1.50
C LYS A 105 -12.64 7.50 -1.36
N GLU A 106 -13.30 6.40 -1.73
CA GLU A 106 -14.73 6.12 -1.47
C GLU A 106 -15.04 6.04 0.04
#